data_AF-A0AA35TK65-F1
#
_entry.id   AF-A0AA35TK65-F1
#
_cell.length_a   1.000
_cell.length_b   1.000
_cell.length_c   1.000
_cell.angle_alpha   90.00
_cell.angle_beta   90.00
_cell.angle_gamma   90.00
#
_symmetry.space_group_name_H-M   'P 1'
#
loop_
_entity.id
_entity.type
_entity.pdbx_description
1 polymer ?
#
loop_
_entity_poly.entity_id
_entity_poly.type
_entity_poly.pdbx_seq_one_letter_code
_entity_poly.pdbx_strand_id
1 'polypeptide(L)'
;MEQAVRQGFNLNWLQQLKDQIPGAVDELANDPTLAENTPGLIDESPNQTQRVRGALPREGSPQYAAYTFRDKSEVWGYNLTKLYQEAVSRQWSSATDIPWESLRPLPDDVEAAQCQLATFFAQVEFVAADVPGRFIAQMSPDYHEVRMFLLTQVMDESRHMEVFRKRALANGGGLMRMIDSVSDVTGGSTDNAREFTEMSSRLHIVGEGNVLTLFRLGELMAYNDAEKAIYRRAAQDEARHVAFGVLHARYMNECVPERRDEMHAYLDEAEDRQATGNGGENPAARGANLTADSLAILLGGGAHKADEGQKILAAIRQRQVKEYFQRLKSCGFNDRIENGRVNPALLEAYQAVP
;
A
#
# COMPACT_ATOMS: atom_id res chain seq x y z
N MET A 1 -22.42 -18.31 -8.78
CA MET A 1 -22.84 -19.71 -8.48
C MET A 1 -23.44 -20.44 -9.66
N GLU A 2 -24.50 -19.92 -10.29
CA GLU A 2 -25.12 -20.61 -11.44
C GLU A 2 -24.13 -20.92 -12.57
N GLN A 3 -23.20 -20.01 -12.85
CA GLN A 3 -22.17 -20.23 -13.86
C GLN A 3 -21.23 -21.39 -13.52
N ALA A 4 -20.89 -21.59 -12.24
CA ALA A 4 -20.08 -22.71 -11.79
C ALA A 4 -20.85 -24.04 -11.89
N VAL A 5 -22.12 -24.06 -11.50
CA VAL A 5 -22.98 -25.25 -11.69
C VAL A 5 -23.12 -25.60 -13.18
N ARG A 6 -23.31 -24.58 -14.05
CA ARG A 6 -23.35 -24.77 -15.52
C ARG A 6 -22.02 -25.27 -16.09
N GLN A 7 -20.90 -24.97 -15.45
CA GLN A 7 -19.57 -25.49 -15.80
C GLN A 7 -19.30 -26.89 -15.20
N GLY A 8 -20.29 -27.52 -14.56
CA GLY A 8 -20.18 -28.87 -14.02
C GLY A 8 -19.55 -28.97 -12.63
N PHE A 9 -19.33 -27.84 -11.94
CA PHE A 9 -18.85 -27.88 -10.56
C PHE A 9 -19.93 -28.45 -9.64
N ASN A 10 -19.57 -29.50 -8.90
CA ASN A 10 -20.41 -30.06 -7.85
C ASN A 10 -20.33 -29.19 -6.59
N LEU A 11 -21.42 -28.49 -6.26
CA LEU A 11 -21.51 -27.62 -5.08
C LEU A 11 -22.25 -28.28 -3.90
N ASN A 12 -22.32 -29.61 -3.83
CA ASN A 12 -23.00 -30.34 -2.75
C ASN A 12 -22.44 -30.04 -1.36
N TRP A 13 -21.21 -29.51 -1.27
CA TRP A 13 -20.62 -29.03 -0.03
C TRP A 13 -21.45 -27.91 0.63
N LEU A 14 -22.20 -27.11 -0.15
CA LEU A 14 -23.14 -26.11 0.38
C LEU A 14 -24.31 -26.77 1.12
N GLN A 15 -24.80 -27.90 0.60
CA GLN A 15 -25.86 -28.67 1.27
C GLN A 15 -25.29 -29.35 2.53
N GLN A 16 -24.07 -29.88 2.47
CA GLN A 16 -23.39 -30.42 3.65
C GLN A 16 -23.18 -29.36 4.74
N LEU A 17 -22.89 -28.10 4.37
CA LEU A 17 -22.83 -26.99 5.32
C LEU A 17 -24.18 -26.68 5.98
N LYS A 18 -25.30 -26.73 5.24
CA LYS A 18 -26.65 -26.61 5.84
C LYS A 18 -26.88 -27.65 6.92
N ASP A 19 -26.49 -28.87 6.60
CA ASP A 19 -26.79 -30.03 7.43
C ASP A 19 -25.86 -30.11 8.65
N GLN A 20 -24.64 -29.56 8.55
CA GLN A 20 -23.62 -29.62 9.60
C GLN A 20 -23.50 -28.34 10.44
N ILE A 21 -23.96 -27.19 9.93
CA ILE A 21 -23.89 -25.90 10.62
C ILE A 21 -25.29 -25.25 10.58
N PRO A 22 -26.08 -25.34 11.66
CA PRO A 22 -27.41 -24.73 11.72
C PRO A 22 -27.34 -23.22 11.44
N GLY A 23 -28.11 -22.73 10.46
CA GLY A 23 -28.19 -21.30 10.08
C GLY A 23 -27.19 -20.83 9.01
N ALA A 24 -26.20 -21.65 8.64
CA ALA A 24 -25.10 -21.22 7.75
C ALA A 24 -25.51 -20.81 6.33
N VAL A 25 -26.72 -21.16 5.87
CA VAL A 25 -27.11 -20.98 4.46
C VAL A 25 -28.34 -20.10 4.26
N ASP A 26 -29.08 -19.79 5.33
CA ASP A 26 -30.10 -18.75 5.28
C ASP A 26 -29.47 -17.35 5.10
N GLU A 27 -28.21 -17.16 5.55
CA GLU A 27 -27.38 -15.99 5.26
C GLU A 27 -26.85 -15.97 3.81
N LEU A 28 -26.64 -17.12 3.16
CA LEU A 28 -26.14 -17.23 1.78
C LEU A 28 -27.25 -17.07 0.72
N ALA A 29 -28.51 -17.34 1.08
CA ALA A 29 -29.60 -17.49 0.11
C ALA A 29 -30.50 -16.25 -0.05
N ASN A 30 -30.50 -15.31 0.92
CA ASN A 30 -31.55 -14.29 1.03
C ASN A 30 -31.18 -12.87 0.54
N ASP A 31 -29.96 -12.62 0.05
CA ASP A 31 -29.62 -11.27 -0.41
C ASP A 31 -28.64 -11.27 -1.61
N PRO A 32 -29.10 -10.96 -2.84
CA PRO A 32 -28.25 -10.86 -4.01
C PRO A 32 -27.37 -9.59 -4.04
N THR A 33 -27.44 -8.74 -3.02
CA THR A 33 -26.52 -7.61 -2.77
C THR A 33 -25.36 -7.96 -1.81
N LEU A 34 -25.25 -9.22 -1.36
CA LEU A 34 -24.15 -9.77 -0.54
C LEU A 34 -22.81 -9.93 -1.28
N ALA A 35 -22.46 -8.98 -2.14
CA ALA A 35 -21.08 -8.73 -2.54
C ALA A 35 -20.30 -7.94 -1.46
N GLU A 36 -20.97 -7.47 -0.40
CA GLU A 36 -20.38 -6.66 0.69
C GLU A 36 -20.62 -7.21 2.12
N ASN A 37 -21.42 -8.26 2.31
CA ASN A 37 -21.54 -8.99 3.57
C ASN A 37 -21.28 -10.48 3.31
N THR A 38 -20.04 -10.92 3.54
CA THR A 38 -19.67 -12.33 3.39
C THR A 38 -20.43 -13.17 4.41
N PRO A 39 -21.19 -14.19 4.03
CA PRO A 39 -21.84 -15.08 4.99
C PRO A 39 -20.82 -15.72 5.95
N GLY A 40 -21.11 -15.72 7.25
CA GLY A 40 -20.15 -16.09 8.29
C GLY A 40 -19.06 -15.03 8.60
N LEU A 41 -19.20 -13.80 8.12
CA LEU A 41 -18.40 -12.67 8.59
C LEU A 41 -18.89 -12.25 9.98
N ILE A 42 -18.04 -12.48 10.97
CA ILE A 42 -18.29 -12.20 12.37
C ILE A 42 -17.58 -10.91 12.79
N ASP A 43 -18.20 -10.17 13.70
CA ASP A 43 -17.59 -8.95 14.21
C ASP A 43 -16.38 -9.27 15.10
N GLU A 44 -16.53 -10.13 16.10
CA GLU A 44 -15.40 -10.68 16.87
C GLU A 44 -15.15 -12.15 16.51
N SER A 45 -13.91 -12.50 16.20
CA SER A 45 -13.50 -13.88 15.93
C SER A 45 -13.14 -14.66 17.20
N PRO A 46 -13.87 -15.75 17.52
CA PRO A 46 -13.49 -16.69 18.58
C PRO A 46 -12.41 -17.68 18.10
N ASN A 47 -12.00 -17.60 16.83
CA ASN A 47 -11.08 -18.54 16.22
C ASN A 47 -9.65 -18.26 16.66
N GLN A 48 -9.20 -19.02 17.65
CA GLN A 48 -7.83 -18.96 18.17
C GLN A 48 -6.96 -20.11 17.61
N THR A 49 -7.35 -20.62 16.45
CA THR A 49 -6.68 -21.72 15.75
C THR A 49 -6.44 -21.35 14.29
N GLN A 50 -5.66 -22.12 13.54
CA GLN A 50 -5.48 -21.88 12.11
C GLN A 50 -6.65 -22.40 11.25
N ARG A 51 -7.83 -22.59 11.85
CA ARG A 51 -9.04 -23.00 11.12
C ARG A 51 -9.37 -21.92 10.11
N VAL A 52 -9.50 -22.31 8.84
CA VAL A 52 -9.94 -21.39 7.78
C VAL A 52 -11.44 -21.08 7.93
N ARG A 53 -11.86 -19.87 7.56
CA ARG A 53 -13.27 -19.47 7.64
C ARG A 53 -14.15 -20.47 6.90
N GLY A 54 -15.26 -20.87 7.53
CA GLY A 54 -16.20 -21.85 6.99
C GLY A 54 -15.83 -23.32 7.28
N ALA A 55 -14.65 -23.62 7.81
CA ALA A 55 -14.32 -24.97 8.26
C ALA A 55 -14.94 -25.27 9.63
N LEU A 56 -15.26 -26.55 9.87
CA LEU A 56 -15.75 -27.01 11.17
C LEU A 56 -14.64 -26.94 12.24
N PRO A 57 -14.97 -26.52 13.47
CA PRO A 57 -14.03 -26.56 14.57
C PRO A 57 -13.74 -28.01 14.99
N ARG A 58 -12.50 -28.30 15.36
CA ARG A 58 -12.13 -29.57 16.01
C ARG A 58 -12.21 -29.39 17.53
N GLU A 59 -13.07 -30.17 18.17
CA GLU A 59 -13.22 -30.16 19.63
C GLU A 59 -11.88 -30.46 20.34
N GLY A 60 -11.64 -29.77 21.46
CA GLY A 60 -10.41 -29.92 22.25
C GLY A 60 -9.14 -29.40 21.56
N SER A 61 -9.26 -28.57 20.52
CA SER A 61 -8.07 -27.98 19.88
C SER A 61 -7.38 -26.96 20.80
N PRO A 62 -6.05 -27.04 20.95
CA PRO A 62 -5.32 -26.00 21.66
C PRO A 62 -5.38 -24.68 20.88
N GLN A 63 -5.37 -23.56 21.59
CA GLN A 63 -5.38 -22.21 21.04
C GLN A 63 -3.97 -21.75 20.64
N TYR A 64 -3.31 -22.49 19.74
CA TYR A 64 -1.90 -22.25 19.39
C TYR A 64 -1.68 -21.04 18.47
N ALA A 65 -2.74 -20.46 17.90
CA ALA A 65 -2.59 -19.34 16.99
C ALA A 65 -2.58 -17.98 17.70
N ALA A 66 -3.32 -17.85 18.82
CA ALA A 66 -3.31 -16.68 19.72
C ALA A 66 -3.30 -15.34 18.97
N TYR A 67 -4.23 -15.14 18.05
CA TYR A 67 -4.26 -13.96 17.18
C TYR A 67 -4.52 -12.68 17.99
N THR A 68 -3.75 -11.63 17.67
CA THR A 68 -3.91 -10.30 18.26
C THR A 68 -5.13 -9.60 17.68
N PHE A 69 -5.26 -9.60 16.34
CA PHE A 69 -6.36 -8.91 15.65
C PHE A 69 -7.53 -9.85 15.41
N ARG A 70 -8.57 -9.66 16.23
CA ARG A 70 -9.75 -10.53 16.28
C ARG A 70 -11.06 -9.75 16.23
N ASP A 71 -11.00 -8.44 16.04
CA ASP A 71 -12.19 -7.63 15.81
C ASP A 71 -12.18 -7.11 14.37
N LYS A 72 -13.33 -7.23 13.70
CA LYS A 72 -13.54 -6.75 12.34
C LYS A 72 -13.32 -5.25 12.26
N SER A 73 -13.72 -4.53 13.30
CA SER A 73 -13.49 -3.09 13.43
C SER A 73 -12.02 -2.72 13.33
N GLU A 74 -11.07 -3.59 13.71
CA GLU A 74 -9.64 -3.29 13.68
C GLU A 74 -9.00 -3.42 12.29
N VAL A 75 -9.54 -4.27 11.42
CA VAL A 75 -8.82 -4.73 10.22
C VAL A 75 -9.60 -4.60 8.91
N TRP A 76 -10.91 -4.40 8.98
CA TRP A 76 -11.78 -4.51 7.82
C TRP A 76 -11.79 -3.27 6.93
N GLY A 77 -12.24 -3.43 5.69
CA GLY A 77 -12.42 -2.35 4.73
C GLY A 77 -13.50 -2.70 3.71
N TYR A 78 -13.93 -1.71 2.93
CA TYR A 78 -14.91 -1.94 1.86
C TYR A 78 -14.26 -2.53 0.59
N ASN A 79 -15.05 -3.23 -0.24
CA ASN A 79 -14.68 -3.71 -1.58
C ASN A 79 -13.42 -4.62 -1.68
N LEU A 80 -13.00 -5.26 -0.60
CA LEU A 80 -11.77 -6.07 -0.53
C LEU A 80 -11.71 -7.20 -1.57
N THR A 81 -12.82 -7.91 -1.78
CA THR A 81 -12.89 -8.99 -2.79
C THR A 81 -12.64 -8.47 -4.20
N LYS A 82 -13.15 -7.28 -4.55
CA LYS A 82 -12.94 -6.68 -5.87
C LYS A 82 -11.47 -6.27 -6.05
N LEU A 83 -10.88 -5.67 -5.02
CA LEU A 83 -9.46 -5.31 -5.03
C LEU A 83 -8.56 -6.55 -5.18
N TYR A 84 -8.85 -7.63 -4.45
CA TYR A 84 -8.15 -8.91 -4.59
C TYR A 84 -8.30 -9.48 -6.01
N GLN A 85 -9.52 -9.53 -6.55
CA GLN A 85 -9.79 -10.03 -7.90
C GLN A 85 -9.05 -9.22 -8.97
N GLU A 86 -9.02 -7.90 -8.81
CA GLU A 86 -8.24 -7.04 -9.69
C GLU A 86 -6.74 -7.37 -9.60
N ALA A 87 -6.19 -7.46 -8.38
CA ALA A 87 -4.77 -7.74 -8.16
C ALA A 87 -4.33 -9.05 -8.81
N VAL A 88 -5.07 -10.15 -8.62
CA VAL A 88 -4.71 -11.44 -9.22
C VAL A 88 -4.90 -11.48 -10.74
N SER A 89 -5.78 -10.65 -11.30
CA SER A 89 -6.01 -10.58 -12.76
C SER A 89 -4.94 -9.78 -13.51
N ARG A 90 -4.21 -8.90 -12.83
CA ARG A 90 -3.27 -7.94 -13.43
C ARG A 90 -1.80 -8.22 -13.10
N GLN A 91 -1.49 -9.47 -12.75
CA GLN A 91 -0.13 -9.91 -12.40
C GLN A 91 0.85 -9.69 -13.57
N TRP A 92 2.09 -9.33 -13.23
CA TRP A 92 3.21 -9.17 -14.18
C TRP A 92 4.51 -9.71 -13.58
N SER A 93 5.51 -9.90 -14.42
CA SER A 93 6.82 -10.46 -14.08
C SER A 93 7.92 -9.47 -14.42
N SER A 94 8.77 -9.17 -13.44
CA SER A 94 9.95 -8.33 -13.63
C SER A 94 10.88 -8.91 -14.71
N ALA A 95 10.92 -10.23 -14.89
CA ALA A 95 11.82 -10.90 -15.80
C ALA A 95 11.36 -10.85 -17.27
N THR A 96 10.05 -10.93 -17.51
CA THR A 96 9.48 -11.13 -18.86
C THR A 96 8.63 -9.96 -19.36
N ASP A 97 8.06 -9.15 -18.48
CA ASP A 97 7.12 -8.09 -18.85
C ASP A 97 7.75 -6.68 -18.86
N ILE A 98 9.04 -6.60 -18.52
CA ILE A 98 9.87 -5.40 -18.62
C ILE A 98 10.80 -5.56 -19.82
N PRO A 99 10.81 -4.61 -20.78
CA PRO A 99 11.65 -4.68 -21.98
C PRO A 99 13.10 -4.30 -21.67
N TRP A 100 13.81 -5.16 -20.92
CA TRP A 100 15.18 -4.91 -20.45
C TRP A 100 16.19 -4.64 -21.57
N GLU A 101 15.93 -5.15 -22.78
CA GLU A 101 16.73 -4.90 -23.98
C GLU A 101 16.70 -3.43 -24.43
N SER A 102 15.74 -2.64 -23.95
CA SER A 102 15.67 -1.20 -24.21
C SER A 102 16.66 -0.38 -23.37
N LEU A 103 17.29 -0.98 -22.34
CA LEU A 103 18.31 -0.29 -21.55
C LEU A 103 19.51 0.11 -22.42
N ARG A 104 19.99 1.33 -22.20
CA ARG A 104 21.18 1.89 -22.84
C ARG A 104 22.09 2.51 -21.80
N PRO A 105 23.41 2.58 -22.06
CA PRO A 105 24.31 3.41 -21.27
C PRO A 105 23.77 4.82 -21.08
N LEU A 106 23.64 5.26 -19.82
CA LEU A 106 23.29 6.63 -19.45
C LEU A 106 24.57 7.40 -19.08
N PRO A 107 24.56 8.74 -19.11
CA PRO A 107 25.61 9.55 -18.50
C PRO A 107 25.84 9.17 -17.03
N ASP A 108 27.09 9.21 -16.55
CA ASP A 108 27.47 8.70 -15.23
C ASP A 108 26.67 9.33 -14.07
N ASP A 109 26.38 10.63 -14.14
CA ASP A 109 25.59 11.35 -13.14
C ASP A 109 24.12 10.91 -13.13
N VAL A 110 23.54 10.68 -14.30
CA VAL A 110 22.17 10.16 -14.47
C VAL A 110 22.09 8.71 -14.03
N GLU A 111 23.04 7.85 -14.42
CA GLU A 111 23.08 6.45 -14.00
C GLU A 111 23.23 6.32 -12.48
N ALA A 112 24.11 7.14 -11.87
CA ALA A 112 24.28 7.17 -10.42
C ALA A 112 22.98 7.60 -9.70
N ALA A 113 22.30 8.63 -10.21
CA ALA A 113 21.02 9.07 -9.66
C ALA A 113 19.92 8.00 -9.83
N GLN A 114 19.86 7.32 -10.97
CA GLN A 114 18.92 6.21 -11.19
C GLN A 114 19.18 5.05 -10.24
N CYS A 115 20.46 4.70 -10.03
CA CYS A 115 20.88 3.68 -9.09
C CYS A 115 20.50 4.04 -7.64
N GLN A 116 20.70 5.30 -7.23
CA GLN A 116 20.32 5.77 -5.89
C GLN A 116 18.81 5.78 -5.68
N LEU A 117 18.03 6.21 -6.69
CA LEU A 117 16.57 6.16 -6.62
C LEU A 117 16.03 4.72 -6.61
N ALA A 118 16.60 3.83 -7.43
CA ALA A 118 16.22 2.41 -7.43
C ALA A 118 16.62 1.70 -6.12
N THR A 119 17.74 2.10 -5.52
CA THR A 119 18.17 1.64 -4.19
C THR A 119 17.20 2.10 -3.09
N PHE A 120 16.71 3.33 -3.19
CA PHE A 120 15.65 3.85 -2.33
C PHE A 120 14.38 3.01 -2.47
N PHE A 121 13.87 2.83 -3.69
CA PHE A 121 12.63 2.10 -3.92
C PHE A 121 12.75 0.67 -3.39
N ALA A 122 13.80 -0.05 -3.75
CA ALA A 122 14.01 -1.42 -3.25
C ALA A 122 14.00 -1.54 -1.71
N GLN A 123 14.38 -0.50 -0.97
CA GLN A 123 14.31 -0.48 0.49
C GLN A 123 12.90 -0.20 1.02
N VAL A 124 12.15 0.72 0.41
CA VAL A 124 10.77 0.99 0.86
C VAL A 124 9.85 -0.17 0.52
N GLU A 125 10.03 -0.84 -0.63
CA GLU A 125 9.20 -1.99 -0.99
C GLU A 125 9.45 -3.18 -0.06
N PHE A 126 10.68 -3.35 0.42
CA PHE A 126 10.98 -4.35 1.44
C PHE A 126 10.10 -4.17 2.68
N VAL A 127 9.89 -2.93 3.12
CA VAL A 127 9.09 -2.59 4.30
C VAL A 127 7.60 -2.72 4.00
N ALA A 128 7.18 -2.24 2.82
CA ALA A 128 5.81 -2.38 2.34
C ALA A 128 5.40 -3.86 2.16
N ALA A 129 6.36 -4.77 1.96
CA ALA A 129 6.12 -6.21 1.99
C ALA A 129 6.08 -6.76 3.44
N ASP A 130 7.14 -6.54 4.21
CA ASP A 130 7.36 -7.23 5.50
C ASP A 130 6.38 -6.77 6.58
N VAL A 131 6.05 -5.46 6.64
CA VAL A 131 5.18 -4.93 7.69
C VAL A 131 3.75 -5.46 7.52
N PRO A 132 3.07 -5.35 6.37
CA PRO A 132 1.79 -6.03 6.14
C PRO A 132 1.87 -7.55 6.36
N GLY A 133 2.98 -8.19 5.95
CA GLY A 133 3.25 -9.61 6.23
C GLY A 133 3.14 -9.96 7.72
N ARG A 134 3.74 -9.14 8.58
CA ARG A 134 3.68 -9.27 10.05
C ARG A 134 2.25 -9.13 10.58
N PHE A 135 1.47 -8.21 10.04
CA PHE A 135 0.07 -8.03 10.43
C PHE A 135 -0.82 -9.20 9.98
N ILE A 136 -0.62 -9.70 8.75
CA ILE A 136 -1.31 -10.90 8.25
C ILE A 136 -1.10 -12.08 9.22
N ALA A 137 0.11 -12.29 9.74
CA ALA A 137 0.37 -13.39 10.67
C ALA A 137 -0.43 -13.30 12.00
N GLN A 138 -0.81 -12.09 12.40
CA GLN A 138 -1.49 -11.81 13.67
C GLN A 138 -3.02 -11.64 13.55
N MET A 139 -3.56 -11.68 12.33
CA MET A 139 -5.00 -11.58 12.07
C MET A 139 -5.70 -12.92 12.09
N SER A 140 -6.91 -12.98 12.65
CA SER A 140 -7.76 -14.16 12.52
C SER A 140 -8.00 -14.56 11.04
N PRO A 141 -7.91 -15.86 10.67
CA PRO A 141 -8.29 -16.37 9.35
C PRO A 141 -9.76 -16.11 8.98
N ASP A 142 -10.59 -15.73 9.95
CA ASP A 142 -11.98 -15.34 9.71
C ASP A 142 -12.08 -13.99 8.95
N TYR A 143 -11.04 -13.15 8.96
CA TYR A 143 -10.94 -11.95 8.11
C TYR A 143 -10.25 -12.26 6.77
N HIS A 144 -10.75 -13.28 6.10
CA HIS A 144 -10.15 -13.86 4.89
C HIS A 144 -9.89 -12.83 3.79
N GLU A 145 -10.83 -11.94 3.48
CA GLU A 145 -10.72 -10.96 2.40
C GLU A 145 -9.58 -9.97 2.63
N VAL A 146 -9.45 -9.47 3.87
CA VAL A 146 -8.36 -8.59 4.27
C VAL A 146 -7.03 -9.31 4.05
N ARG A 147 -6.91 -10.53 4.57
CA ARG A 147 -5.69 -11.34 4.44
C ARG A 147 -5.36 -11.63 2.98
N MET A 148 -6.34 -11.99 2.16
CA MET A 148 -6.13 -12.31 0.75
C MET A 148 -5.65 -11.08 -0.03
N PHE A 149 -6.25 -9.91 0.22
CA PHE A 149 -5.77 -8.68 -0.41
C PHE A 149 -4.35 -8.32 0.03
N LEU A 150 -4.06 -8.31 1.33
CA LEU A 150 -2.72 -7.98 1.84
C LEU A 150 -1.66 -8.97 1.32
N LEU A 151 -2.00 -10.26 1.15
CA LEU A 151 -1.09 -11.23 0.53
C LEU A 151 -0.79 -10.89 -0.94
N THR A 152 -1.73 -10.29 -1.68
CA THR A 152 -1.44 -9.78 -3.03
C THR A 152 -0.53 -8.56 -2.99
N GLN A 153 -0.68 -7.68 -2.00
CA GLN A 153 0.24 -6.56 -1.78
C GLN A 153 1.66 -7.06 -1.50
N VAL A 154 1.84 -8.02 -0.59
CA VAL A 154 3.16 -8.64 -0.34
C VAL A 154 3.81 -9.17 -1.63
N MET A 155 3.01 -9.77 -2.53
CA MET A 155 3.51 -10.24 -3.83
C MET A 155 3.80 -9.11 -4.83
N ASP A 156 3.02 -8.03 -4.81
CA ASP A 156 3.29 -6.81 -5.59
C ASP A 156 4.63 -6.19 -5.13
N GLU A 157 4.78 -5.95 -3.83
CA GLU A 157 5.99 -5.35 -3.24
C GLU A 157 7.24 -6.19 -3.42
N SER A 158 7.11 -7.52 -3.34
CA SER A 158 8.23 -8.43 -3.63
C SER A 158 8.73 -8.26 -5.07
N ARG A 159 7.84 -8.00 -6.03
CA ARG A 159 8.23 -7.73 -7.42
C ARG A 159 8.78 -6.33 -7.61
N HIS A 160 8.26 -5.33 -6.90
CA HIS A 160 8.78 -3.98 -6.96
C HIS A 160 10.21 -3.95 -6.39
N MET A 161 10.45 -4.61 -5.25
CA MET A 161 11.78 -4.81 -4.69
C MET A 161 12.72 -5.47 -5.71
N GLU A 162 12.28 -6.56 -6.35
CA GLU A 162 13.08 -7.28 -7.36
C GLU A 162 13.42 -6.37 -8.56
N VAL A 163 12.42 -5.69 -9.12
CA VAL A 163 12.58 -4.92 -10.36
C VAL A 163 13.48 -3.70 -10.16
N PHE A 164 13.34 -2.99 -9.04
CA PHE A 164 14.17 -1.83 -8.73
C PHE A 164 15.59 -2.27 -8.38
N ARG A 165 15.77 -3.35 -7.62
CA ARG A 165 17.10 -3.94 -7.39
C ARG A 165 17.76 -4.33 -8.71
N LYS A 166 17.02 -4.98 -9.62
CA LYS A 166 17.53 -5.37 -10.94
C LYS A 166 17.89 -4.15 -11.77
N ARG A 167 17.09 -3.07 -11.75
CA ARG A 167 17.44 -1.83 -12.46
C ARG A 167 18.71 -1.19 -11.90
N ALA A 168 18.89 -1.16 -10.58
CA ALA A 168 20.09 -0.61 -9.95
C ALA A 168 21.38 -1.36 -10.34
N LEU A 169 21.28 -2.69 -10.54
CA LEU A 169 22.42 -3.54 -10.90
C LEU A 169 22.63 -3.68 -12.42
N ALA A 170 21.65 -3.24 -13.23
CA ALA A 170 21.77 -3.26 -14.68
C ALA A 170 22.76 -2.19 -15.17
N ASN A 171 23.19 -2.30 -16.43
CA ASN A 171 24.01 -1.30 -17.11
C ASN A 171 25.36 -0.97 -16.42
N GLY A 172 25.88 -1.87 -15.58
CA GLY A 172 27.12 -1.65 -14.83
C GLY A 172 26.98 -0.74 -13.61
N GLY A 173 25.74 -0.42 -13.21
CA GLY A 173 25.43 0.32 -12.00
C GLY A 173 25.67 -0.47 -10.71
N GLY A 174 25.08 0.00 -9.62
CA GLY A 174 25.19 -0.66 -8.32
C GLY A 174 24.13 -0.17 -7.33
N LEU A 175 23.97 -0.92 -6.24
CA LEU A 175 23.22 -0.41 -5.09
C LEU A 175 24.03 0.71 -4.44
N MET A 176 23.37 1.84 -4.20
CA MET A 176 23.98 3.03 -3.63
C MET A 176 23.71 3.09 -2.12
N ARG A 177 23.72 4.29 -1.54
CA ARG A 177 23.60 4.47 -0.09
C ARG A 177 22.17 4.17 0.38
N MET A 178 22.08 3.53 1.55
CA MET A 178 20.83 3.36 2.30
C MET A 178 20.19 4.72 2.59
N ILE A 179 18.86 4.78 2.73
CA ILE A 179 18.20 6.02 3.10
C ILE A 179 18.69 6.56 4.44
N ASP A 180 18.75 7.88 4.57
CA ASP A 180 19.15 8.55 5.79
C ASP A 180 17.95 8.69 6.75
N SER A 181 17.49 7.58 7.34
CA SER A 181 16.52 7.60 8.46
C SER A 181 17.22 7.28 9.78
N VAL A 182 16.96 8.10 10.82
CA VAL A 182 17.63 8.03 12.13
C VAL A 182 16.85 7.19 13.17
N SER A 183 16.01 6.26 12.74
CA SER A 183 15.35 5.30 13.64
C SER A 183 15.09 3.99 12.91
N ASP A 184 15.21 2.88 13.63
CA ASP A 184 15.26 1.49 13.16
C ASP A 184 14.45 1.23 11.88
N VAL A 185 15.16 0.72 10.87
CA VAL A 185 14.67 0.29 9.54
C VAL A 185 14.10 1.43 8.68
N THR A 186 14.31 1.33 7.36
CA THR A 186 13.56 2.11 6.37
C THR A 186 12.06 1.99 6.72
N GLY A 187 11.31 3.08 6.78
CA GLY A 187 9.91 2.99 7.23
C GLY A 187 9.71 2.90 8.75
N GLY A 188 10.67 3.36 9.57
CA GLY A 188 10.65 3.25 11.03
C GLY A 188 9.43 3.86 11.74
N SER A 189 8.53 4.55 11.04
CA SER A 189 7.18 4.84 11.55
C SER A 189 6.23 3.66 11.36
N THR A 190 6.18 3.16 10.13
CA THR A 190 5.32 2.05 9.70
C THR A 190 5.70 0.74 10.39
N ASP A 191 7.00 0.40 10.47
CA ASP A 191 7.45 -0.83 11.13
C ASP A 191 7.18 -0.82 12.64
N ASN A 192 7.15 0.36 13.27
CA ASN A 192 6.81 0.49 14.69
C ASN A 192 5.31 0.46 14.99
N ALA A 193 4.45 0.44 13.96
CA ALA A 193 3.01 0.36 14.15
C ALA A 193 2.62 -0.89 14.93
N ARG A 194 1.79 -0.71 15.95
CA ARG A 194 1.29 -1.78 16.82
C ARG A 194 -0.15 -2.15 16.48
N GLU A 195 -0.89 -1.20 15.94
CA GLU A 195 -2.27 -1.39 15.49
C GLU A 195 -2.36 -1.43 13.96
N PHE A 196 -3.34 -2.16 13.42
CA PHE A 196 -3.50 -2.28 11.97
C PHE A 196 -3.90 -0.94 11.33
N THR A 197 -4.82 -0.20 11.96
CA THR A 197 -5.24 1.13 11.48
C THR A 197 -4.10 2.14 11.51
N GLU A 198 -3.22 2.09 12.52
CA GLU A 198 -2.00 2.88 12.59
C GLU A 198 -1.08 2.58 11.40
N MET A 199 -0.82 1.29 11.17
CA MET A 199 -0.01 0.82 10.03
C MET A 199 -0.62 1.28 8.70
N SER A 200 -1.92 1.03 8.49
CA SER A 200 -2.62 1.38 7.26
C SER A 200 -2.64 2.89 6.99
N SER A 201 -2.70 3.70 8.04
CA SER A 201 -2.66 5.17 7.93
C SER A 201 -1.27 5.65 7.50
N ARG A 202 -0.22 5.07 8.09
CA ARG A 202 1.17 5.42 7.77
C ARG A 202 1.57 4.93 6.38
N LEU A 203 1.34 3.65 6.10
CA LEU A 203 1.69 3.00 4.85
C LEU A 203 0.77 3.42 3.71
N HIS A 204 -0.50 3.00 3.73
CA HIS A 204 -1.38 3.10 2.56
C HIS A 204 -1.87 4.55 2.28
N ILE A 205 -2.19 5.33 3.32
CA ILE A 205 -2.73 6.70 3.13
C ILE A 205 -1.62 7.71 2.80
N VAL A 206 -0.46 7.61 3.46
CA VAL A 206 0.61 8.61 3.35
C VAL A 206 1.81 8.07 2.56
N GLY A 207 2.43 6.97 2.99
CA GLY A 207 3.63 6.38 2.37
C GLY A 207 3.44 6.02 0.90
N GLU A 208 2.68 4.95 0.64
CA GLU A 208 2.28 4.50 -0.71
C GLU A 208 1.52 5.60 -1.45
N GLY A 209 0.74 6.39 -0.74
CA GLY A 209 0.08 7.57 -1.30
C GLY A 209 1.05 8.58 -1.94
N ASN A 210 2.26 8.72 -1.39
CA ASN A 210 3.34 9.57 -1.92
C ASN A 210 4.15 8.86 -3.01
N VAL A 211 4.41 7.56 -2.85
CA VAL A 211 5.10 6.70 -3.84
C VAL A 211 4.28 6.58 -5.13
N LEU A 212 2.97 6.38 -5.02
CA LEU A 212 2.04 6.33 -6.14
C LEU A 212 2.11 7.59 -7.02
N THR A 213 2.22 8.78 -6.43
CA THR A 213 2.40 10.02 -7.19
C THR A 213 3.70 9.96 -8.01
N LEU A 214 4.78 9.44 -7.43
CA LEU A 214 6.06 9.29 -8.12
C LEU A 214 5.99 8.27 -9.24
N PHE A 215 5.38 7.11 -9.03
CA PHE A 215 5.23 6.11 -10.08
C PHE A 215 4.35 6.61 -11.22
N ARG A 216 3.26 7.33 -10.92
CA ARG A 216 2.42 7.98 -11.95
C ARG A 216 3.19 9.02 -12.78
N LEU A 217 4.20 9.65 -12.17
CA LEU A 217 5.06 10.64 -12.82
C LEU A 217 6.41 10.05 -13.25
N GLY A 218 6.60 8.74 -13.11
CA GLY A 218 7.90 8.08 -13.26
C GLY A 218 8.47 8.20 -14.67
N GLU A 219 7.62 8.38 -15.67
CA GLU A 219 8.07 8.65 -17.04
C GLU A 219 8.86 9.95 -17.17
N LEU A 220 8.65 10.94 -16.29
CA LEU A 220 9.43 12.20 -16.28
C LEU A 220 10.88 11.97 -15.83
N MET A 221 11.15 10.87 -15.13
CA MET A 221 12.47 10.48 -14.63
C MET A 221 12.96 9.17 -15.26
N ALA A 222 12.32 8.72 -16.35
CA ALA A 222 12.72 7.54 -17.10
C ALA A 222 13.42 7.91 -18.41
N TYR A 223 14.51 7.21 -18.71
CA TYR A 223 15.40 7.43 -19.85
C TYR A 223 15.31 6.32 -20.90
N ASN A 224 14.54 5.26 -20.63
CA ASN A 224 14.31 4.15 -21.55
C ASN A 224 12.94 3.50 -21.30
N ASP A 225 12.53 2.60 -22.20
CA ASP A 225 11.21 1.98 -22.12
C ASP A 225 11.10 0.93 -21.01
N ALA A 226 12.23 0.34 -20.55
CA ALA A 226 12.26 -0.53 -19.39
C ALA A 226 11.84 0.24 -18.13
N GLU A 227 12.48 1.39 -17.86
CA GLU A 227 12.15 2.26 -16.72
C GLU A 227 10.70 2.76 -16.78
N LYS A 228 10.21 3.19 -17.95
CA LYS A 228 8.80 3.58 -18.12
C LYS A 228 7.86 2.41 -17.80
N ALA A 229 8.18 1.20 -18.26
CA ALA A 229 7.37 0.01 -17.99
C ALA A 229 7.36 -0.34 -16.49
N ILE A 230 8.50 -0.20 -15.79
CA ILE A 230 8.59 -0.39 -14.34
C ILE A 230 7.60 0.55 -13.64
N TYR A 231 7.71 1.85 -13.89
CA TYR A 231 6.87 2.84 -13.21
C TYR A 231 5.37 2.68 -13.51
N ARG A 232 4.99 2.38 -14.77
CA ARG A 232 3.58 2.15 -15.12
C ARG A 232 2.98 0.95 -14.39
N ARG A 233 3.73 -0.14 -14.30
CA ARG A 233 3.26 -1.37 -13.66
C ARG A 233 3.19 -1.21 -12.14
N ALA A 234 4.22 -0.63 -11.53
CA ALA A 234 4.20 -0.31 -10.11
C ALA A 234 3.06 0.66 -9.76
N ALA A 235 2.83 1.73 -10.55
CA ALA A 235 1.70 2.64 -10.35
C ALA A 235 0.32 1.96 -10.39
N GLN A 236 0.17 0.90 -11.19
CA GLN A 236 -1.07 0.12 -11.26
C GLN A 236 -1.30 -0.69 -9.98
N ASP A 237 -0.22 -1.17 -9.37
CA ASP A 237 -0.26 -1.98 -8.15
C ASP A 237 -0.52 -1.09 -6.93
N GLU A 238 0.29 -0.05 -6.76
CA GLU A 238 0.15 0.97 -5.71
C GLU A 238 -1.24 1.61 -5.67
N ALA A 239 -1.88 1.80 -6.84
CA ALA A 239 -3.22 2.34 -6.89
C ALA A 239 -4.24 1.47 -6.12
N ARG A 240 -4.03 0.14 -6.08
CA ARG A 240 -4.89 -0.79 -5.34
C ARG A 240 -4.59 -0.75 -3.84
N HIS A 241 -3.33 -0.65 -3.44
CA HIS A 241 -2.94 -0.57 -2.02
C HIS A 241 -3.41 0.74 -1.38
N VAL A 242 -3.24 1.86 -2.08
CA VAL A 242 -3.81 3.16 -1.67
C VAL A 242 -5.34 3.10 -1.61
N ALA A 243 -5.99 2.45 -2.59
CA ALA A 243 -7.44 2.27 -2.56
C ALA A 243 -7.89 1.45 -1.35
N PHE A 244 -7.17 0.38 -1.01
CA PHE A 244 -7.40 -0.39 0.22
C PHE A 244 -7.31 0.49 1.47
N GLY A 245 -6.24 1.29 1.59
CA GLY A 245 -6.06 2.22 2.70
C GLY A 245 -7.23 3.21 2.86
N VAL A 246 -7.67 3.81 1.76
CA VAL A 246 -8.82 4.73 1.76
C VAL A 246 -10.11 4.02 2.19
N LEU A 247 -10.34 2.79 1.72
CA LEU A 247 -11.53 2.01 2.04
C LEU A 247 -11.52 1.49 3.48
N HIS A 248 -10.35 1.14 4.03
CA HIS A 248 -10.17 0.82 5.45
C HIS A 248 -10.41 2.05 6.32
N ALA A 249 -9.77 3.19 6.02
CA ALA A 249 -9.95 4.42 6.79
C ALA A 249 -11.41 4.91 6.76
N ARG A 250 -12.09 4.75 5.63
CA ARG A 250 -13.51 5.07 5.51
C ARG A 250 -14.37 4.15 6.38
N TYR A 251 -14.11 2.85 6.35
CA TYR A 251 -14.80 1.87 7.20
C TYR A 251 -14.61 2.21 8.69
N MET A 252 -13.38 2.49 9.11
CA MET A 252 -13.06 2.94 10.46
C MET A 252 -13.88 4.17 10.86
N ASN A 253 -13.94 5.17 9.98
CA ASN A 253 -14.68 6.40 10.27
C ASN A 253 -16.19 6.19 10.38
N GLU A 254 -16.77 5.36 9.51
CA GLU A 254 -18.22 5.15 9.45
C GLU A 254 -18.71 4.14 10.51
N CYS A 255 -17.90 3.14 10.84
CA CYS A 255 -18.30 2.04 11.72
C CYS A 255 -17.73 2.12 13.14
N VAL A 256 -16.68 2.92 13.37
CA VAL A 256 -15.98 3.03 14.66
C VAL A 256 -15.69 4.51 15.00
N PRO A 257 -16.71 5.38 15.00
CA PRO A 257 -16.53 6.83 15.11
C PRO A 257 -15.84 7.27 16.41
N GLU A 258 -15.92 6.47 17.47
CA GLU A 258 -15.22 6.71 18.73
C GLU A 258 -13.69 6.65 18.61
N ARG A 259 -13.15 5.96 17.59
CA ARG A 259 -11.70 5.90 17.27
C ARG A 259 -11.26 6.99 16.29
N ARG A 260 -12.14 7.92 15.92
CA ARG A 260 -11.80 8.98 14.96
C ARG A 260 -10.65 9.88 15.44
N ASP A 261 -10.58 10.18 16.74
CA ASP A 261 -9.49 10.97 17.31
C ASP A 261 -8.14 10.25 17.27
N GLU A 262 -8.15 8.92 17.42
CA GLU A 262 -6.97 8.07 17.25
C GLU A 262 -6.44 8.15 15.81
N MET A 263 -7.33 8.02 14.82
CA MET A 263 -6.98 8.19 13.41
C MET A 263 -6.40 9.58 13.13
N HIS A 264 -6.96 10.62 13.74
CA HIS A 264 -6.41 11.96 13.62
C HIS A 264 -4.99 12.08 14.20
N ALA A 265 -4.67 11.41 15.30
CA ALA A 265 -3.32 11.41 15.86
C ALA A 265 -2.29 10.75 14.92
N TYR A 266 -2.67 9.64 14.28
CA TYR A 266 -1.81 9.01 13.26
C TYR A 266 -1.56 9.94 12.07
N LEU A 267 -2.59 10.66 11.62
CA LEU A 267 -2.47 11.63 10.54
C LEU A 267 -1.65 12.87 10.94
N ASP A 268 -1.75 13.36 12.18
CA ASP A 268 -0.92 14.47 12.68
C ASP A 268 0.58 14.11 12.55
N GLU A 269 0.95 12.92 13.02
CA GLU A 269 2.32 12.41 12.96
C GLU A 269 2.82 12.19 11.52
N ALA A 270 1.95 11.68 10.65
CA ALA A 270 2.28 11.44 9.25
C ALA A 270 2.42 12.75 8.45
N GLU A 271 1.59 13.76 8.74
CA GLU A 271 1.67 15.08 8.14
C GLU A 271 2.95 15.82 8.55
N ASP A 272 3.36 15.72 9.83
CA ASP A 272 4.63 16.26 10.32
C ASP A 272 5.83 15.65 9.59
N ARG A 273 5.82 14.33 9.38
CA ARG A 273 6.86 13.66 8.58
C ARG A 273 6.85 14.11 7.12
N GLN A 274 5.68 14.20 6.50
CA GLN A 274 5.56 14.66 5.13
C GLN A 274 6.04 16.11 4.96
N ALA A 275 5.77 16.98 5.93
CA ALA A 275 6.20 18.38 5.94
C ALA A 275 7.72 18.53 6.14
N THR A 276 8.30 17.75 7.06
CA THR A 276 9.71 17.86 7.45
C THR A 276 10.66 17.01 6.61
N GLY A 277 10.16 15.93 6.01
CA GLY A 277 10.98 14.87 5.40
C GLY A 277 11.60 13.90 6.40
N ASN A 278 11.29 14.03 7.69
CA ASN A 278 11.76 13.11 8.71
C ASN A 278 11.17 11.70 8.48
N GLY A 279 11.98 10.67 8.75
CA GLY A 279 11.61 9.26 8.53
C GLY A 279 12.03 8.70 7.17
N GLY A 280 12.36 9.55 6.20
CA GLY A 280 12.94 9.14 4.92
C GLY A 280 11.99 8.39 3.98
N GLU A 281 10.72 8.22 4.33
CA GLU A 281 9.72 7.46 3.54
C GLU A 281 9.23 8.22 2.29
N ASN A 282 9.31 9.56 2.29
CA ASN A 282 8.99 10.37 1.10
C ASN A 282 10.30 10.80 0.41
N PRO A 283 10.65 10.21 -0.75
CA PRO A 283 11.90 10.53 -1.44
C PRO A 283 11.88 11.94 -2.04
N ALA A 284 10.69 12.51 -2.23
CA ALA A 284 10.51 13.88 -2.67
C ALA A 284 10.46 14.86 -1.50
N ALA A 285 10.73 14.50 -0.25
CA ALA A 285 10.62 15.44 0.86
C ALA A 285 11.59 16.63 0.76
N ARG A 286 11.31 17.71 1.51
CA ARG A 286 12.23 18.85 1.64
C ARG A 286 13.40 18.44 2.55
N GLY A 287 14.62 18.82 2.17
CA GLY A 287 15.85 18.52 2.93
C GLY A 287 16.98 18.03 2.02
N ALA A 288 18.23 18.20 2.46
CA ALA A 288 19.41 17.70 1.77
C ALA A 288 19.55 16.19 2.02
N ASN A 289 18.75 15.40 1.30
CA ASN A 289 18.87 13.95 1.30
C ASN A 289 19.20 13.45 -0.12
N LEU A 290 19.98 12.37 -0.18
CA LEU A 290 20.55 11.85 -1.42
C LEU A 290 19.48 11.46 -2.47
N THR A 291 18.30 11.05 -2.01
CA THR A 291 17.22 10.67 -2.91
C THR A 291 16.56 11.88 -3.57
N ALA A 292 16.36 12.98 -2.83
CA ALA A 292 15.83 14.22 -3.39
C ALA A 292 16.81 14.84 -4.40
N ASP A 293 18.11 14.77 -4.14
CA ASP A 293 19.14 15.21 -5.10
C ASP A 293 19.14 14.32 -6.35
N SER A 294 19.00 13.01 -6.19
CA SER A 294 18.89 12.07 -7.31
C SER A 294 17.64 12.35 -8.16
N LEU A 295 16.49 12.62 -7.52
CA LEU A 295 15.28 13.02 -8.22
C LEU A 295 15.48 14.33 -9.00
N ALA A 296 16.15 15.33 -8.42
CA ALA A 296 16.44 16.57 -9.13
C ALA A 296 17.36 16.37 -10.34
N ILE A 297 18.39 15.51 -10.22
CA ILE A 297 19.24 15.15 -11.36
C ILE A 297 18.41 14.47 -12.46
N LEU A 298 17.59 13.48 -12.09
CA LEU A 298 16.79 12.71 -13.04
C LEU A 298 15.72 13.56 -13.73
N LEU A 299 15.03 14.44 -12.99
CA LEU A 299 14.01 15.33 -13.55
C LEU A 299 14.62 16.45 -14.39
N GLY A 300 15.85 16.89 -14.07
CA GLY A 300 16.57 17.92 -14.81
C GLY A 300 17.25 17.41 -16.09
N GLY A 301 17.42 16.09 -16.26
CA GLY A 301 18.19 15.56 -17.39
C GLY A 301 19.71 15.53 -17.16
N GLY A 302 20.15 15.51 -15.91
CA GLY A 302 21.56 15.52 -15.50
C GLY A 302 21.91 16.56 -14.43
N ALA A 303 23.06 16.41 -13.78
CA ALA A 303 23.49 17.22 -12.64
C ALA A 303 23.68 18.70 -12.99
N HIS A 304 24.08 19.00 -14.22
CA HIS A 304 24.19 20.36 -14.74
C HIS A 304 22.84 21.12 -14.79
N LYS A 305 21.71 20.41 -14.65
CA LYS A 305 20.34 20.96 -14.64
C LYS A 305 19.58 20.62 -13.36
N ALA A 306 20.28 20.27 -12.27
CA ALA A 306 19.65 19.93 -11.01
C ALA A 306 18.71 21.05 -10.50
N ASP A 307 19.04 22.33 -10.71
CA ASP A 307 18.18 23.45 -10.35
C ASP A 307 16.85 23.48 -11.12
N GLU A 308 16.83 23.05 -12.38
CA GLU A 308 15.60 22.89 -13.16
C GLU A 308 14.80 21.70 -12.63
N GLY A 309 15.48 20.59 -12.33
CA GLY A 309 14.86 19.41 -11.72
C GLY A 309 14.26 19.68 -10.34
N GLN A 310 14.87 20.54 -9.52
CA GLN A 310 14.32 20.96 -8.23
C GLN A 310 12.97 21.70 -8.38
N LYS A 311 12.78 22.47 -9.45
CA LYS A 311 11.49 23.13 -9.73
C LYS A 311 10.41 22.10 -10.08
N ILE A 312 10.77 21.10 -10.88
CA ILE A 312 9.85 19.99 -11.21
C ILE A 312 9.53 19.19 -9.93
N LEU A 313 10.53 18.91 -9.10
CA LEU A 313 10.35 18.22 -7.82
C LEU A 313 9.43 19.01 -6.86
N ALA A 314 9.50 20.34 -6.86
CA ALA A 314 8.56 21.18 -6.11
C ALA A 314 7.10 21.01 -6.59
N ALA A 315 6.87 20.91 -7.90
CA ALA A 315 5.55 20.62 -8.45
C ALA A 315 5.07 19.19 -8.09
N ILE A 316 5.97 18.21 -8.06
CA ILE A 316 5.67 16.84 -7.58
C ILE A 316 5.24 16.86 -6.12
N ARG A 317 6.00 17.54 -5.24
CA ARG A 317 5.66 17.71 -3.81
C ARG A 317 4.27 18.31 -3.64
N GLN A 318 3.96 19.37 -4.38
CA GLN A 318 2.62 19.97 -4.34
C GLN A 318 1.54 18.95 -4.77
N ARG A 319 1.82 18.16 -5.80
CA ARG A 319 0.87 17.14 -6.27
C ARG A 319 0.65 16.04 -5.23
N GLN A 320 1.69 15.59 -4.54
CA GLN A 320 1.58 14.63 -3.43
C GLN A 320 0.63 15.16 -2.34
N VAL A 321 0.74 16.45 -1.98
CA VAL A 321 -0.17 17.08 -1.01
C VAL A 321 -1.61 17.16 -1.52
N LYS A 322 -1.81 17.57 -2.78
CA LYS A 322 -3.14 17.60 -3.40
C LYS A 322 -3.80 16.22 -3.42
N GLU A 323 -3.04 15.19 -3.77
CA GLU A 323 -3.51 13.80 -3.78
C GLU A 323 -3.78 13.29 -2.35
N TYR A 324 -2.96 13.66 -1.35
CA TYR A 324 -3.23 13.38 0.06
C TYR A 324 -4.54 14.00 0.56
N PHE A 325 -4.80 15.28 0.27
CA PHE A 325 -6.06 15.92 0.66
C PHE A 325 -7.27 15.28 -0.02
N GLN A 326 -7.11 14.83 -1.27
CA GLN A 326 -8.16 14.07 -1.94
C GLN A 326 -8.41 12.72 -1.25
N ARG A 327 -7.37 12.02 -0.77
CA ARG A 327 -7.53 10.79 0.02
C ARG A 327 -8.27 11.07 1.33
N LEU A 328 -7.91 12.11 2.08
CA LEU A 328 -8.61 12.53 3.29
C LEU A 328 -10.11 12.77 3.03
N LYS A 329 -10.43 13.46 1.94
CA LYS A 329 -11.83 13.67 1.54
C LYS A 329 -12.54 12.36 1.21
N SER A 330 -11.88 11.45 0.50
CA SER A 330 -12.46 10.16 0.12
C SER A 330 -12.72 9.21 1.31
N CYS A 331 -11.96 9.32 2.41
CA CYS A 331 -12.18 8.53 3.62
C CYS A 331 -12.93 9.27 4.75
N GLY A 332 -13.37 10.52 4.55
CA GLY A 332 -14.19 11.27 5.50
C GLY A 332 -13.41 12.02 6.59
N PHE A 333 -12.16 12.42 6.30
CA PHE A 333 -11.28 13.19 7.19
C PHE A 333 -10.96 14.60 6.63
N ASN A 334 -11.82 15.14 5.75
CA ASN A 334 -11.64 16.50 5.18
C ASN A 334 -11.89 17.63 6.16
N ASP A 335 -12.61 17.38 7.25
CA ASP A 335 -12.78 18.33 8.36
C ASP A 335 -11.44 18.83 8.89
N ARG A 336 -10.39 18.00 8.87
CA ARG A 336 -9.00 18.39 9.23
C ARG A 336 -8.49 19.58 8.42
N ILE A 337 -8.91 19.67 7.15
CA ILE A 337 -8.53 20.76 6.24
C ILE A 337 -9.33 22.02 6.60
N GLU A 338 -10.62 21.86 6.86
CA GLU A 338 -11.57 22.95 7.13
C GLU A 338 -11.37 23.59 8.51
N ASN A 339 -11.01 22.77 9.52
CA ASN A 339 -10.79 23.21 10.90
C ASN A 339 -9.34 23.62 11.18
N GLY A 340 -8.45 23.56 10.19
CA GLY A 340 -7.04 23.96 10.32
C GLY A 340 -6.15 22.99 11.11
N ARG A 341 -6.58 21.74 11.34
CA ARG A 341 -5.75 20.72 12.00
C ARG A 341 -4.58 20.24 11.13
N VAL A 342 -4.75 20.25 9.81
CA VAL A 342 -3.68 19.83 8.90
C VAL A 342 -2.40 20.64 9.14
N ASN A 343 -1.24 19.96 9.08
CA ASN A 343 0.05 20.63 9.20
C ASN A 343 0.14 21.88 8.28
N PRO A 344 0.46 23.07 8.81
CA PRO A 344 0.46 24.32 8.05
C PRO A 344 1.34 24.30 6.79
N ALA A 345 2.49 23.61 6.82
CA ALA A 345 3.38 23.53 5.67
C ALA A 345 2.76 22.77 4.50
N LEU A 346 1.87 21.80 4.76
CA LEU A 346 1.12 21.12 3.70
C LEU A 346 0.07 22.05 3.11
N LEU A 347 -0.63 22.84 3.93
CA LEU A 347 -1.60 23.82 3.44
C LEU A 347 -0.94 24.88 2.55
N GLU A 348 0.24 25.38 2.94
CA GLU A 348 1.05 26.28 2.13
C GLU A 348 1.46 25.64 0.79
N ALA A 349 1.92 24.39 0.81
CA ALA A 349 2.29 23.66 -0.40
C ALA A 349 1.09 23.43 -1.33
N TYR A 350 -0.09 23.18 -0.77
CA TYR A 350 -1.35 23.04 -1.52
C TYR A 350 -1.75 24.34 -2.23
N GLN A 351 -1.57 25.48 -1.57
CA GLN A 351 -1.96 26.81 -2.06
C GLN A 351 -0.93 27.49 -2.97
N ALA A 352 0.30 27.00 -3.01
CA ALA A 352 1.35 27.57 -3.85
C ALA A 352 0.91 27.63 -5.34
N VAL A 353 1.14 28.77 -5.99
CA VAL A 353 0.91 28.90 -7.44
C VAL A 353 2.11 28.26 -8.17
N PRO A 354 1.88 27.46 -9.24
CA PRO A 354 2.95 26.78 -9.98
C PRO A 354 4.05 27.70 -10.52
#